data_AF-A0A646KG40-F1
#
_entry.id   AF-A0A646KG40-F1
#
_cell.length_a   1.000
_cell.length_b   1.000
_cell.length_c   1.000
_cell.angle_alpha   90.00
_cell.angle_beta   90.00
_cell.angle_gamma   90.00
#
_symmetry.space_group_name_H-M   'P 1'
#
loop_
_entity.id
_entity.type
_entity.pdbx_description
1 polymer ?
#
loop_
_entity_poly.entity_id
_entity_poly.type
_entity_poly.pdbx_seq_one_letter_code
_entity_poly.pdbx_strand_id
1 'polypeptide(L)'
;MRTQRQARDILGNPSLTVYDNPRSLLMCVYNRDRALCHRQDATNAPRLDRCRPSCANIARTDHHAAGLLAHAKALEEQSASEALPRPLADRLARRAEQLRELARSHEHDRIHHQEPPV
;
A
#
# COMPACT_ATOMS: atom_id res chain seq x y z
N MET A 1 7.75 22.04 -19.27
CA MET A 1 7.20 21.05 -20.23
C MET A 1 8.24 19.95 -20.45
N ARG A 2 7.86 18.66 -20.41
CA ARG A 2 8.76 17.54 -20.76
C ARG A 2 8.70 17.28 -22.27
N THR A 3 9.83 17.01 -22.92
CA THR A 3 9.89 16.67 -24.36
C THR A 3 9.44 15.23 -24.60
N GLN A 4 9.03 14.90 -25.83
CA GLN A 4 8.65 13.51 -26.19
C GLN A 4 9.78 12.49 -25.97
N ARG A 5 11.05 12.91 -26.08
CA ARG A 5 12.21 12.06 -25.78
C ARG A 5 12.28 11.77 -24.28
N GLN A 6 12.16 12.80 -23.46
CA GLN A 6 12.15 12.65 -21.99
C GLN A 6 10.98 11.77 -21.51
N ALA A 7 9.80 11.89 -22.11
CA ALA A 7 8.67 11.02 -21.79
C ALA A 7 8.97 9.54 -22.09
N ARG A 8 9.58 9.26 -23.25
CA ARG A 8 10.01 7.90 -23.62
C ARG A 8 11.08 7.35 -22.68
N ASP A 9 12.07 8.17 -22.31
CA ASP A 9 13.15 7.76 -21.41
C ASP A 9 12.60 7.40 -20.01
N ILE A 10 11.62 8.15 -19.52
CA ILE A 10 10.95 7.86 -18.24
C ILE A 10 10.14 6.56 -18.32
N LEU A 11 9.34 6.40 -19.38
CA LEU A 11 8.50 5.20 -19.55
C LEU A 11 9.34 3.94 -19.79
N GLY A 12 10.53 4.07 -20.39
CA GLY A 12 11.44 2.97 -20.66
C GLY A 12 12.37 2.62 -19.50
N ASN A 13 12.37 3.38 -18.39
CA ASN A 13 13.30 3.16 -17.29
C ASN A 13 12.76 2.13 -16.28
N PRO A 14 13.34 0.92 -16.20
CA PRO A 14 12.86 -0.12 -15.29
C PRO A 14 12.97 0.27 -13.82
N SER A 15 13.91 1.15 -13.46
CA SER A 15 14.08 1.61 -12.06
C SER A 15 12.98 2.55 -11.59
N LEU A 16 12.12 3.03 -12.51
CA LEU A 16 10.96 3.87 -12.21
C LEU A 16 9.63 3.12 -12.35
N THR A 17 9.67 1.78 -12.45
CA THR A 17 8.46 0.99 -12.65
C THR A 17 7.62 0.93 -11.38
N VAL A 18 6.40 1.44 -11.46
CA VAL A 18 5.42 1.41 -10.36
C VAL A 18 4.25 0.52 -10.76
N TYR A 19 3.91 -0.43 -9.90
CA TYR A 19 2.75 -1.30 -10.07
C TYR A 19 1.70 -1.01 -9.01
N ASP A 20 0.47 -0.73 -9.43
CA ASP A 20 -0.62 -0.53 -8.47
C ASP A 20 -1.17 -1.87 -7.95
N ASN A 21 -1.50 -1.93 -6.67
CA ASN A 21 -2.12 -3.10 -6.02
C ASN A 21 -3.34 -2.65 -5.19
N PRO A 22 -4.46 -2.34 -5.87
CA PRO A 22 -5.64 -1.77 -5.21
C PRO A 22 -6.24 -2.72 -4.16
N ARG A 23 -6.14 -4.04 -4.36
CA ARG A 23 -6.60 -5.05 -3.40
C ARG A 23 -5.85 -4.99 -2.06
N SER A 24 -4.59 -4.55 -2.08
CA SER A 24 -3.76 -4.40 -0.89
C SER A 24 -3.61 -2.95 -0.43
N LEU A 25 -4.28 -2.01 -1.12
CA LEU A 25 -4.26 -0.57 -0.83
C LEU A 25 -2.83 -0.03 -0.72
N LEU A 26 -2.04 -0.28 -1.76
CA LEU A 26 -0.65 0.15 -1.90
C LEU A 26 -0.24 0.13 -3.37
N MET A 27 0.84 0.85 -3.67
CA MET A 27 1.61 0.65 -4.91
C MET A 27 2.97 0.01 -4.59
N CYS A 28 3.54 -0.67 -5.58
CA CYS A 28 4.87 -1.25 -5.53
C CYS A 28 5.82 -0.40 -6.38
N VAL A 29 6.72 0.34 -5.73
CA VAL A 29 7.87 0.98 -6.39
C VAL A 29 8.91 -0.12 -6.60
N TYR A 30 8.85 -0.77 -7.75
CA TYR A 30 9.44 -2.09 -7.91
C TYR A 30 10.97 -2.01 -8.00
N ASN A 31 11.62 -2.47 -6.93
CA ASN A 31 13.03 -2.84 -6.94
C ASN A 31 13.15 -4.35 -6.73
N ARG A 32 13.66 -5.07 -7.73
CA ARG A 32 13.78 -6.53 -7.72
C ARG A 32 14.51 -7.05 -6.49
N ASP A 33 15.61 -6.42 -6.10
CA ASP A 33 16.51 -6.90 -5.04
C ASP A 33 15.89 -6.77 -3.65
N ARG A 34 14.86 -5.93 -3.52
CA ARG A 34 14.15 -5.66 -2.26
C ARG A 34 12.73 -6.20 -2.23
N ALA A 35 12.24 -6.74 -3.35
CA ALA A 35 10.89 -7.25 -3.48
C ALA A 35 10.71 -8.58 -2.74
N LEU A 36 10.09 -8.55 -1.56
CA LEU A 36 9.78 -9.77 -0.80
C LEU A 36 8.84 -10.74 -1.54
N CYS A 37 8.02 -10.23 -2.47
CA CYS A 37 7.14 -11.05 -3.31
C CYS A 37 7.88 -11.83 -4.42
N HIS A 38 9.18 -11.59 -4.61
CA HIS A 38 9.93 -12.07 -5.78
C HIS A 38 11.19 -12.89 -5.45
N ARG A 39 11.38 -13.29 -4.18
CA ARG A 39 12.65 -13.90 -3.69
C ARG A 39 13.08 -15.22 -4.39
N GLN A 40 12.30 -15.79 -5.33
CA GLN A 40 12.58 -17.08 -5.99
C GLN A 40 12.20 -17.18 -7.48
N ASP A 41 11.69 -16.11 -8.12
CA ASP A 41 11.23 -16.18 -9.53
C ASP A 41 12.18 -15.40 -10.48
N ALA A 42 12.20 -15.79 -11.76
CA ALA A 42 13.04 -15.18 -12.80
C ALA A 42 12.34 -14.04 -13.58
N THR A 43 11.08 -13.74 -13.27
CA THR A 43 10.25 -12.77 -14.00
C THR A 43 10.60 -11.33 -13.62
N ASN A 44 10.74 -10.41 -14.57
CA ASN A 44 11.01 -8.99 -14.26
C ASN A 44 9.73 -8.20 -13.91
N ALA A 45 8.89 -8.74 -13.01
CA ALA A 45 7.69 -8.09 -12.50
C ALA A 45 7.33 -8.60 -11.09
N PRO A 46 6.66 -7.79 -10.24
CA PRO A 46 6.23 -8.24 -8.92
C PRO A 46 5.03 -9.18 -9.00
N ARG A 47 5.03 -10.20 -8.13
CA ARG A 47 3.86 -11.03 -7.85
C ARG A 47 2.97 -10.32 -6.82
N LEU A 48 2.06 -9.46 -7.29
CA LEU A 48 1.22 -8.61 -6.43
C LEU A 48 0.28 -9.42 -5.50
N ASP A 49 -0.07 -10.63 -5.91
CA ASP A 49 -0.79 -11.63 -5.10
C ASP A 49 0.02 -12.16 -3.90
N ARG A 50 1.35 -12.03 -3.95
CA ARG A 50 2.29 -12.47 -2.90
C ARG A 50 2.90 -11.30 -2.12
N CYS A 51 2.31 -10.11 -2.22
CA CYS A 51 2.80 -8.93 -1.52
C CYS A 51 2.84 -9.16 0.01
N ARG A 52 3.92 -8.73 0.67
CA ARG A 52 4.11 -8.84 2.12
C ARG A 52 4.05 -7.44 2.74
N PRO A 53 3.30 -7.21 3.83
CA PRO A 53 3.14 -5.88 4.43
C PRO A 53 4.45 -5.19 4.84
N SER A 54 5.50 -5.96 5.14
CA SER A 54 6.83 -5.46 5.51
C SER A 54 7.77 -5.26 4.32
N CYS A 55 7.27 -5.31 3.08
CA CYS A 55 8.11 -5.16 1.89
C CYS A 55 8.54 -3.70 1.71
N ALA A 56 9.85 -3.48 1.52
CA ALA A 56 10.42 -2.15 1.35
C ALA A 56 9.97 -1.42 0.07
N ASN A 57 9.38 -2.13 -0.90
CA ASN A 57 8.87 -1.53 -2.13
C ASN A 57 7.46 -0.94 -1.99
N ILE A 58 6.83 -1.04 -0.81
CA ILE A 58 5.49 -0.53 -0.58
C ILE A 58 5.53 0.99 -0.47
N ALA A 59 4.71 1.65 -1.28
CA ALA A 59 4.36 3.05 -1.09
C ALA A 59 2.84 3.18 -0.99
N ARG A 60 2.37 4.18 -0.24
CA ARG A 60 0.94 4.51 -0.11
C ARG A 60 0.71 5.97 -0.48
N THR A 61 -0.50 6.22 -0.95
CA THR A 61 -1.02 7.56 -1.18
C THR A 61 -2.07 7.87 -0.12
N ASP A 62 -2.48 9.13 -0.03
CA ASP A 62 -3.61 9.53 0.80
C ASP A 62 -4.90 8.76 0.43
N HIS A 63 -5.08 8.45 -0.85
CA HIS A 63 -6.20 7.61 -1.30
C HIS A 63 -6.12 6.19 -0.72
N HIS A 64 -4.93 5.58 -0.70
CA HIS A 64 -4.74 4.27 -0.08
C HIS A 64 -4.98 4.32 1.43
N ALA A 65 -4.50 5.36 2.12
CA ALA A 65 -4.72 5.55 3.55
C ALA A 65 -6.23 5.70 3.87
N ALA A 66 -6.97 6.47 3.08
CA ALA A 66 -8.42 6.58 3.21
C ALA A 66 -9.11 5.23 3.00
N GLY A 67 -8.69 4.45 2.00
CA GLY A 67 -9.19 3.10 1.78
C GLY A 67 -8.92 2.14 2.94
N LEU A 68 -7.73 2.24 3.56
CA LEU A 68 -7.37 1.44 4.74
C LEU A 68 -8.29 1.76 5.92
N LEU A 69 -8.57 3.04 6.18
CA LEU A 69 -9.48 3.48 7.24
C LEU A 69 -10.92 3.04 6.98
N ALA A 70 -11.41 3.16 5.75
CA ALA A 70 -12.74 2.71 5.37
C ALA A 70 -12.90 1.19 5.59
N HIS A 71 -11.90 0.40 5.20
CA HIS A 71 -11.92 -1.04 5.41
C HIS A 71 -11.79 -1.41 6.90
N ALA A 72 -10.95 -0.71 7.67
CA ALA A 72 -10.87 -0.91 9.12
C ALA A 72 -12.22 -0.69 9.79
N LYS A 73 -12.92 0.40 9.46
CA LYS A 73 -14.25 0.71 9.98
C LYS A 73 -15.26 -0.40 9.67
N ALA A 74 -15.29 -0.88 8.42
CA ALA A 74 -16.20 -1.95 8.03
C ALA A 74 -15.94 -3.27 8.79
N LEU A 75 -14.67 -3.57 9.11
CA LEU A 75 -14.31 -4.74 9.92
C LEU A 75 -14.67 -4.56 11.39
N GLU A 76 -14.56 -3.35 11.93
CA GLU A 76 -14.99 -3.04 13.30
C GLU A 76 -16.51 -3.22 13.46
N GLU A 77 -17.29 -2.68 12.53
CA GLU A 77 -18.75 -2.85 12.50
C GLU A 77 -19.14 -4.34 12.45
N GLN A 78 -18.46 -5.14 11.62
CA GLN A 78 -18.66 -6.59 11.59
C GLN A 78 -18.25 -7.26 12.91
N SER A 79 -17.11 -6.87 13.48
CA SER A 79 -16.61 -7.46 14.73
C SER A 79 -17.53 -7.20 15.93
N ALA A 80 -18.28 -6.11 15.91
CA ALA A 80 -19.26 -5.76 16.94
C ALA A 80 -20.58 -6.53 16.82
N SER A 81 -20.77 -7.30 15.75
CA SER A 81 -21.99 -8.09 15.55
C SER A 81 -22.07 -9.25 16.55
N GLU A 82 -23.18 -9.32 17.29
CA GLU A 82 -23.49 -10.42 18.22
C GLU A 82 -23.65 -11.78 17.52
N ALA A 83 -23.86 -11.79 16.20
CA ALA A 83 -23.99 -13.01 15.41
C ALA A 83 -22.65 -13.72 15.15
N LEU A 84 -21.50 -13.08 15.42
CA LEU A 84 -20.19 -13.68 15.19
C LEU A 84 -19.67 -14.41 16.44
N PRO A 85 -19.15 -15.64 16.29
CA PRO A 85 -18.41 -16.29 17.36
C PRO A 85 -17.23 -15.41 17.79
N ARG A 86 -17.02 -15.29 19.11
CA ARG A 86 -15.98 -14.44 19.70
C ARG A 86 -14.59 -14.58 19.05
N PRO A 87 -14.07 -15.79 18.74
CA PRO A 87 -12.77 -15.92 18.08
C PRO A 87 -12.70 -15.27 16.69
N LEU A 88 -13.83 -15.22 15.97
CA LEU A 88 -13.93 -14.57 14.67
C LEU A 88 -14.02 -13.04 14.83
N ALA A 89 -14.84 -12.56 15.75
CA ALA A 89 -14.91 -11.14 16.10
C ALA A 89 -13.52 -10.59 16.49
N ASP A 90 -12.79 -11.30 17.35
CA ASP A 90 -11.44 -10.91 17.77
C ASP A 90 -10.45 -10.86 16.59
N ARG A 91 -10.58 -11.76 15.61
CA ARG A 91 -9.74 -11.74 14.39
C ARG A 91 -10.03 -10.51 13.52
N LEU A 92 -11.31 -10.16 13.35
CA LEU A 92 -11.72 -8.99 12.58
C LEU A 92 -11.24 -7.70 13.25
N ALA A 93 -11.39 -7.59 14.58
CA ALA A 93 -10.91 -6.45 15.36
C ALA A 93 -9.39 -6.27 15.22
N ARG A 94 -8.59 -7.34 15.39
CA ARG A 94 -7.13 -7.28 15.16
C ARG A 94 -6.78 -6.89 13.73
N ARG A 95 -7.55 -7.33 12.74
CA ARG A 95 -7.31 -6.96 11.34
C ARG A 95 -7.60 -5.48 11.12
N ALA A 96 -8.67 -4.94 11.69
CA ALA A 96 -8.99 -3.52 11.64
C ALA A 96 -7.87 -2.66 12.26
N GLU A 97 -7.38 -3.07 13.43
CA GLU A 97 -6.26 -2.41 14.11
C GLU A 97 -5.01 -2.35 13.23
N GLN A 98 -4.64 -3.47 12.59
CA GLN A 98 -3.52 -3.49 11.64
C GLN A 98 -3.72 -2.52 10.47
N LEU A 99 -4.93 -2.41 9.93
CA LEU A 99 -5.21 -1.48 8.83
C LEU A 99 -5.11 -0.02 9.29
N ARG A 100 -5.59 0.30 10.50
CA ARG A 100 -5.42 1.63 11.10
C ARG A 100 -3.96 1.99 11.31
N GLU A 101 -3.14 1.04 11.77
CA GLU A 101 -1.71 1.26 11.96
C GLU A 101 -1.00 1.56 10.64
N LEU A 102 -1.34 0.84 9.57
CA LEU A 102 -0.80 1.12 8.24
C LEU A 102 -1.18 2.53 7.73
N ALA A 103 -2.42 2.98 8.00
CA ALA A 103 -2.86 4.32 7.66
C ALA A 103 -2.15 5.39 8.52
N ARG A 104 -1.94 5.11 9.81
CA ARG A 104 -1.23 6.00 10.74
C ARG A 104 0.24 6.17 10.35
N SER A 105 0.93 5.08 10.00
CA SER A 105 2.31 5.17 9.48
C SER A 105 2.38 6.03 8.23
N HIS A 106 1.43 5.89 7.29
CA HIS A 106 1.35 6.78 6.14
C HIS A 106 1.17 8.25 6.54
N GLU A 107 0.23 8.54 7.45
CA GLU A 107 -0.01 9.91 7.91
C GLU A 107 1.21 10.52 8.61
N HIS A 108 1.99 9.71 9.34
CA HIS A 108 3.23 10.15 9.97
C HIS A 108 4.34 10.44 8.96
N ASP A 109 4.48 9.58 7.94
CA ASP A 109 5.59 9.61 6.99
C ASP A 109 5.29 10.48 5.75
N ARG A 110 4.05 10.97 5.57
CA ARG A 110 3.69 11.74 4.37
C ARG A 110 4.39 13.10 4.33
N ILE A 111 4.74 13.52 3.12
CA ILE A 111 5.32 14.84 2.88
C ILE A 111 4.22 15.89 2.99
N HIS A 112 4.40 16.86 3.88
CA HIS A 112 3.56 18.05 3.94
C HIS A 112 4.18 19.16 3.08
N HIS A 113 3.40 19.73 2.16
CA HIS A 113 3.80 20.97 1.50
C HIS A 113 3.67 22.12 2.51
N GLN A 114 4.78 22.71 2.92
CA GLN A 114 4.76 24.01 3.59
C GLN A 114 4.63 25.09 2.52
N GLU A 115 3.56 25.88 2.57
CA GLU A 115 3.44 27.08 1.75
C GLU A 115 4.38 28.15 2.33
N PRO A 116 5.26 28.78 1.53
CA PRO A 116 6.17 29.78 2.05
C PRO A 116 5.37 30.98 2.60
N PRO A 117 5.81 31.59 3.72
CA PRO A 117 5.14 32.76 4.26
C PRO A 117 5.18 33.89 3.23
N VAL A 118 4.02 34.54 3.05
CA VAL A 118 3.80 35.69 2.16
C VAL A 118 4.62 36.89 2.59
#